data_AF-A0A0J7MUG3-F1
#
_entry.id   AF-A0A0J7MUG3-F1
#
_cell.length_a   1.000
_cell.length_b   1.000
_cell.length_c   1.000
_cell.angle_alpha   90.00
_cell.angle_beta   90.00
_cell.angle_gamma   90.00
#
_symmetry.space_group_name_H-M   'P 1'
#
loop_
_entity.id
_entity.type
_entity.pdbx_description
1 polymer ?
#
loop_
_entity_poly.entity_id
_entity_poly.type
_entity_poly.pdbx_seq_one_letter_code
_entity_poly.pdbx_strand_id
1 'polypeptide(L)'
;MYRQIRVKEEQCKLQRIMWRFNPEEEIKTYELQTVTYGKASSAFLAIRSLHQAAQDMQHKFLEAAEVIIRDFYVDDLLTGCNNINHLLRIEEEIVVVLKSAKFELHKWRFNHSAFMDTSNCNKPTVQLGEDTKILGQLWDTRHDLFRYTVCAISNGRNLDFFRRTEGADCESEKDKVR
;
A
#
# COMPACT_ATOMS: atom_id res chain seq x y z
N MET A 1 1.43 -4.78 -5.03
CA MET A 1 2.70 -5.13 -4.35
C MET A 1 2.83 -6.62 -4.00
N TYR A 2 2.18 -7.14 -2.96
CA TYR A 2 2.42 -8.49 -2.39
C TYR A 2 2.42 -9.67 -3.38
N ARG A 3 1.41 -9.74 -4.26
CA ARG A 3 1.25 -10.83 -5.25
C ARG A 3 2.34 -10.86 -6.34
N GLN A 4 3.20 -9.86 -6.41
CA GLN A 4 4.34 -9.85 -7.34
C GLN A 4 5.54 -10.65 -6.79
N ILE A 5 5.49 -11.04 -5.52
CA ILE A 5 6.60 -11.69 -4.82
C ILE A 5 6.26 -13.16 -4.65
N ARG A 6 7.01 -14.02 -5.33
CA ARG A 6 6.89 -15.47 -5.20
C ARG A 6 7.47 -15.93 -3.87
N VAL A 7 6.77 -16.86 -3.23
CA VAL A 7 7.26 -17.61 -2.08
C VAL A 7 8.11 -18.76 -2.60
N LYS A 8 9.14 -19.13 -1.85
CA LYS A 8 9.98 -20.28 -2.19
C LYS A 8 9.11 -21.54 -2.26
N GLU A 9 9.29 -22.38 -3.28
CA GLU A 9 8.41 -23.51 -3.56
C GLU A 9 8.27 -24.46 -2.35
N GLU A 10 9.35 -24.70 -1.62
CA GLU A 10 9.32 -25.58 -0.44
C GLU A 10 8.56 -24.98 0.75
N GLN A 11 8.30 -23.67 0.72
CA GLN A 11 7.53 -22.94 1.74
C GLN A 11 6.06 -22.70 1.34
N CYS A 12 5.67 -22.93 0.09
CA CYS A 12 4.29 -22.78 -0.37
C CYS A 12 3.30 -23.66 0.40
N LYS A 13 3.73 -24.85 0.82
CA LYS A 13 2.94 -25.77 1.68
C LYS A 13 2.54 -25.17 3.03
N LEU A 14 3.24 -24.14 3.51
CA LEU A 14 2.92 -23.40 4.74
C LEU A 14 1.86 -22.30 4.50
N GLN A 15 1.35 -22.19 3.28
CA GLN A 15 0.33 -21.23 2.86
C GLN A 15 -0.88 -21.95 2.25
N ARG A 16 -1.19 -23.17 2.74
CA ARG A 16 -2.33 -23.95 2.27
C ARG A 16 -3.65 -23.36 2.71
N ILE A 17 -4.61 -23.37 1.81
CA ILE A 17 -6.00 -23.06 2.10
C ILE A 17 -6.89 -24.21 1.64
N MET A 18 -8.00 -24.42 2.34
CA MET A 18 -9.07 -25.30 1.92
C MET A 18 -10.17 -24.45 1.28
N TRP A 19 -10.61 -24.81 0.08
CA TRP A 19 -11.59 -24.04 -0.67
C TRP A 19 -12.47 -24.93 -1.56
N ARG A 20 -13.71 -24.50 -1.75
CA ARG A 20 -14.68 -25.03 -2.71
C ARG A 20 -15.54 -23.88 -3.24
N PHE A 21 -15.98 -23.96 -4.49
CA PHE A 21 -16.78 -22.87 -5.08
C PHE A 21 -18.27 -22.98 -4.74
N ASN A 22 -18.74 -24.21 -4.48
CA ASN A 22 -20.12 -24.53 -4.11
C ASN A 22 -20.12 -25.47 -2.88
N PRO A 23 -21.05 -25.31 -1.93
CA PRO A 23 -21.28 -26.28 -0.84
C PRO A 23 -21.41 -27.75 -1.26
N GLU A 24 -21.88 -28.04 -2.48
CA GLU A 24 -22.02 -29.40 -3.01
C GLU A 24 -20.69 -29.97 -3.56
N GLU A 25 -19.69 -29.13 -3.80
CA GLU A 25 -18.38 -29.57 -4.27
C GLU A 25 -17.50 -30.09 -3.13
N GLU A 26 -16.64 -31.05 -3.48
CA GLU A 26 -15.58 -31.52 -2.60
C GLU A 26 -14.61 -30.37 -2.26
N ILE A 27 -14.22 -30.30 -0.98
CA ILE A 27 -13.24 -29.32 -0.50
C ILE A 27 -11.87 -29.67 -1.10
N LYS A 28 -11.26 -28.71 -1.81
CA LYS A 28 -9.94 -28.84 -2.39
C LYS A 28 -8.90 -28.10 -1.56
N THR A 29 -7.67 -28.59 -1.59
CA THR A 29 -6.51 -27.91 -0.97
C THR A 29 -5.75 -27.14 -2.05
N TYR A 30 -5.46 -25.87 -1.79
CA TYR A 30 -4.67 -25.00 -2.66
C TYR A 30 -3.45 -24.48 -1.92
N GLU A 31 -2.35 -24.26 -2.65
CA GLU A 31 -1.14 -23.63 -2.11
C GLU A 31 -0.97 -22.23 -2.71
N LEU A 32 -0.89 -21.22 -1.84
CA LEU A 32 -0.63 -19.86 -2.28
C LEU A 32 0.85 -19.70 -2.65
N GLN A 33 1.11 -19.30 -3.89
CA GLN A 33 2.47 -19.22 -4.46
C GLN A 33 3.18 -17.88 -4.21
N THR A 34 2.46 -16.90 -3.69
CA THR A 34 2.97 -15.53 -3.52
C THR A 34 2.74 -15.06 -2.10
N VAL A 35 3.47 -14.01 -1.70
CA VAL A 35 3.24 -13.39 -0.39
C VAL A 35 1.77 -12.99 -0.29
N THR A 36 1.06 -13.59 0.66
CA THR A 36 -0.37 -13.38 0.87
C THR A 36 -0.64 -12.34 1.96
N TYR A 37 -1.82 -11.75 1.95
CA TYR A 37 -2.27 -10.84 3.01
C TYR A 37 -2.55 -11.60 4.31
N GLY A 38 -2.50 -10.91 5.44
CA GLY A 38 -2.90 -11.46 6.74
C GLY A 38 -1.85 -12.30 7.46
N LYS A 39 -0.63 -12.48 6.90
CA LYS A 39 0.50 -12.98 7.69
C LYS A 39 1.29 -11.82 8.29
N ALA A 40 1.74 -12.00 9.54
CA ALA A 40 2.54 -11.01 10.26
C ALA A 40 3.80 -10.57 9.48
N SER A 41 4.43 -11.48 8.74
CA SER A 41 5.65 -11.20 7.98
C SER A 41 5.42 -10.60 6.59
N SER A 42 4.18 -10.54 6.09
CA SER A 42 3.92 -10.19 4.69
C SER A 42 4.34 -8.77 4.34
N ALA A 43 4.06 -7.80 5.22
CA ALA A 43 4.46 -6.41 5.03
C ALA A 43 5.98 -6.28 4.94
N PHE A 44 6.70 -6.92 5.87
CA PHE A 44 8.16 -6.95 5.87
C PHE A 44 8.71 -7.54 4.57
N LEU A 45 8.22 -8.73 4.16
CA LEU A 45 8.67 -9.37 2.92
C LEU A 45 8.44 -8.48 1.70
N ALA A 46 7.29 -7.81 1.63
CA ALA A 46 6.98 -6.90 0.54
C ALA A 46 7.91 -5.69 0.46
N ILE A 47 8.10 -5.01 1.59
CA ILE A 47 8.98 -3.84 1.69
C ILE A 47 10.44 -4.24 1.41
N ARG A 48 10.90 -5.39 1.92
CA ARG A 48 12.26 -5.88 1.65
C ARG A 48 12.48 -6.22 0.18
N SER A 49 11.50 -6.82 -0.50
CA SER A 49 11.59 -7.05 -1.95
C SER A 49 11.61 -5.75 -2.75
N LEU A 50 10.84 -4.74 -2.33
CA LEU A 50 10.87 -3.40 -2.93
C LEU A 50 12.26 -2.76 -2.78
N HIS A 51 12.84 -2.82 -1.58
CA HIS A 51 14.18 -2.29 -1.31
C HIS A 51 15.25 -3.04 -2.12
N GLN A 52 15.13 -4.35 -2.25
CA GLN A 52 16.07 -5.13 -3.06
C GLN A 52 16.03 -4.70 -4.53
N ALA A 53 14.83 -4.48 -5.09
CA ALA A 53 14.70 -3.98 -6.47
C ALA A 53 15.40 -2.62 -6.66
N ALA A 54 15.31 -1.73 -5.67
CA ALA A 54 16.04 -0.46 -5.68
C ALA A 54 17.56 -0.67 -5.60
N GLN A 55 18.04 -1.53 -4.70
CA GLN A 55 19.47 -1.84 -4.54
C GLN A 55 20.07 -2.45 -5.82
N ASP A 56 19.36 -3.36 -6.47
CA ASP A 56 19.81 -4.02 -7.71
C ASP A 56 20.01 -3.01 -8.85
N MET A 57 19.21 -1.93 -8.86
CA MET A 57 19.26 -0.86 -9.88
C MET A 57 20.03 0.39 -9.44
N GLN A 58 20.55 0.42 -8.20
CA GLN A 58 21.21 1.60 -7.62
C GLN A 58 22.42 2.07 -8.42
N HIS A 59 23.15 1.14 -9.06
CA HIS A 59 24.29 1.46 -9.91
C HIS A 59 23.93 2.27 -11.18
N LYS A 60 22.66 2.25 -11.59
CA LYS A 60 22.14 3.03 -12.73
C LYS A 60 21.36 4.26 -12.29
N PHE A 61 20.57 4.12 -11.24
CA PHE A 61 19.63 5.14 -10.77
C PHE A 61 19.78 5.33 -9.26
N LEU A 62 20.88 6.00 -8.86
CA LEU A 62 21.21 6.18 -7.45
C LEU A 62 20.11 6.93 -6.69
N GLU A 63 19.68 8.07 -7.23
CA GLU A 63 18.68 8.93 -6.59
C GLU A 63 17.30 8.26 -6.53
N ALA A 64 16.85 7.63 -7.62
CA ALA A 64 15.59 6.88 -7.63
C ALA A 64 15.61 5.73 -6.60
N ALA A 65 16.74 5.02 -6.46
CA ALA A 65 16.88 3.97 -5.46
C ALA A 65 16.79 4.51 -4.03
N GLU A 66 17.43 5.65 -3.75
CA GLU A 66 17.34 6.33 -2.45
C GLU A 66 15.91 6.76 -2.13
N VAL A 67 15.20 7.34 -3.11
CA VAL A 67 13.79 7.71 -2.97
C VAL A 67 12.92 6.49 -2.70
N ILE A 68 13.10 5.38 -3.45
CA ILE A 68 12.30 4.16 -3.22
C ILE A 68 12.51 3.61 -1.79
N ILE A 69 13.73 3.68 -1.26
CA ILE A 69 14.05 3.18 0.08
C ILE A 69 13.53 4.12 1.19
N ARG A 70 13.53 5.42 0.96
CA ARG A 70 13.22 6.45 1.97
C ARG A 70 11.75 6.85 2.00
N ASP A 71 11.12 6.99 0.83
CA ASP A 71 9.87 7.74 0.64
C ASP A 71 8.63 6.84 0.49
N PHE A 72 8.80 5.52 0.48
CA PHE A 72 7.67 4.59 0.50
C PHE A 72 7.12 4.40 1.91
N TYR A 73 5.80 4.54 2.03
CA TYR A 73 5.03 4.00 3.14
C TYR A 73 4.22 2.80 2.65
N VAL A 74 4.73 1.59 2.91
CA VAL A 74 4.15 0.33 2.43
C VAL A 74 4.00 0.34 0.90
N ASP A 75 2.81 0.61 0.37
CA ASP A 75 2.48 0.66 -1.06
C ASP A 75 2.33 2.07 -1.63
N ASP A 76 2.33 3.11 -0.78
CA ASP A 76 2.23 4.51 -1.20
C ASP A 76 3.62 5.16 -1.28
N LEU A 77 3.93 5.79 -2.41
CA LEU A 77 5.15 6.61 -2.59
C LEU A 77 4.82 8.09 -2.34
N LEU A 78 5.53 8.69 -1.39
CA LEU A 78 5.37 10.09 -0.98
C LEU A 78 6.69 10.83 -1.12
N THR A 79 6.93 11.43 -2.29
CA THR A 79 8.18 12.14 -2.58
C THR A 79 7.93 13.55 -3.09
N GLY A 80 8.94 14.41 -3.02
CA GLY A 80 8.85 15.80 -3.44
C GLY A 80 10.23 16.39 -3.73
N CYS A 81 10.24 17.42 -4.58
CA CYS A 81 11.45 18.16 -4.94
C CYS A 81 11.10 19.64 -5.22
N ASN A 82 12.06 20.53 -5.01
CA ASN A 82 11.92 21.97 -5.28
C ASN A 82 11.99 22.31 -6.78
N ASN A 83 12.29 21.34 -7.65
CA ASN A 83 12.38 21.52 -9.09
C ASN A 83 11.52 20.48 -9.83
N ILE A 84 10.59 20.99 -10.64
CA ILE A 84 9.63 20.19 -11.42
C ILE A 84 10.32 19.25 -12.41
N ASN A 85 11.31 19.74 -13.16
CA ASN A 85 12.01 18.93 -14.16
C ASN A 85 12.85 17.83 -13.51
N HIS A 86 13.37 18.10 -12.31
CA HIS A 86 14.09 17.12 -11.52
C HIS A 86 13.13 16.04 -11.00
N LEU A 87 11.97 16.44 -10.47
CA LEU A 87 10.93 15.51 -10.02
C LEU A 87 10.45 14.57 -11.14
N LEU A 88 10.21 15.10 -12.34
CA LEU A 88 9.81 14.30 -13.51
C LEU A 88 10.85 13.25 -13.87
N ARG A 89 12.14 13.62 -13.84
CA ARG A 89 13.22 12.68 -14.09
C ARG A 89 13.25 11.57 -13.04
N ILE A 90 13.15 11.92 -11.76
CA ILE A 90 13.12 10.95 -10.67
C ILE A 90 11.92 10.01 -10.84
N GLU A 91 10.72 10.54 -11.18
CA GLU A 91 9.53 9.74 -11.44
C GLU A 91 9.77 8.70 -12.54
N GLU A 92 10.32 9.11 -13.69
CA GLU A 92 10.63 8.21 -14.80
C GLU A 92 11.62 7.12 -14.39
N GLU A 93 12.67 7.49 -13.66
CA GLU A 93 13.67 6.54 -13.15
C GLU A 93 13.05 5.55 -12.15
N ILE A 94 12.21 6.00 -11.22
CA ILE A 94 11.47 5.15 -10.29
C ILE A 94 10.59 4.16 -11.05
N VAL A 95 9.85 4.63 -12.06
CA VAL A 95 9.00 3.75 -12.89
C VAL A 95 9.85 2.67 -13.55
N VAL A 96 11.03 3.01 -14.08
CA VAL A 96 11.94 2.03 -14.68
C VAL A 96 12.43 1.01 -13.65
N VAL A 97 12.90 1.46 -12.48
CA VAL A 97 13.39 0.59 -11.40
C VAL A 97 12.30 -0.38 -10.97
N LEU A 98 11.11 0.13 -10.64
CA LEU A 98 10.03 -0.70 -10.12
C LEU A 98 9.42 -1.63 -11.17
N LYS A 99 9.35 -1.20 -12.43
CA LYS A 99 8.91 -2.05 -13.54
C LYS A 99 9.82 -3.25 -13.75
N SER A 100 11.13 -3.12 -13.49
CA SER A 100 12.08 -4.25 -13.56
C SER A 100 11.71 -5.38 -12.59
N ALA A 101 11.11 -5.05 -11.45
CA ALA A 101 10.63 -5.97 -10.43
C ALA A 101 9.10 -6.17 -10.43
N LYS A 102 8.40 -5.71 -11.47
CA LYS A 102 6.93 -5.78 -11.61
C LYS A 102 6.13 -5.05 -10.53
N PHE A 103 6.73 -4.08 -9.84
CA PHE A 103 6.07 -3.20 -8.89
C PHE A 103 5.48 -1.96 -9.60
N GLU A 104 4.48 -2.15 -10.47
CA GLU A 104 3.90 -1.03 -11.21
C GLU A 104 3.16 -0.05 -10.29
N LEU A 105 3.55 1.22 -10.34
CA LEU A 105 2.86 2.32 -9.68
C LEU A 105 1.66 2.80 -10.49
N HIS A 106 0.61 3.22 -9.78
CA HIS A 106 -0.61 3.72 -10.37
C HIS A 106 -1.14 4.93 -9.58
N LYS A 107 -2.07 5.68 -10.18
CA LYS A 107 -2.77 6.80 -9.53
C LYS A 107 -1.82 7.92 -9.07
N TRP A 108 -0.88 8.33 -9.92
CA TRP A 108 -0.03 9.50 -9.67
C TRP A 108 -0.85 10.76 -9.39
N ARG A 109 -0.40 11.54 -8.42
CA ARG A 109 -1.01 12.78 -7.94
C ARG A 109 0.09 13.77 -7.65
N PHE A 110 -0.14 15.03 -8.03
CA PHE A 110 0.84 16.10 -7.94
C PHE A 110 0.17 17.35 -7.36
N ASN A 111 0.94 18.12 -6.58
CA ASN A 111 0.50 19.40 -6.00
C ASN A 111 0.76 20.61 -6.92
N HIS A 112 1.29 20.38 -8.13
CA HIS A 112 1.61 21.46 -9.07
C HIS A 112 0.82 21.32 -10.37
N SER A 113 0.25 22.44 -10.85
CA SER A 113 -0.67 22.48 -11.99
C SER A 113 -0.07 21.96 -13.30
N ALA A 114 1.24 22.15 -13.51
CA ALA A 114 1.96 21.65 -14.68
C ALA A 114 1.85 20.13 -14.91
N PHE A 115 1.48 19.36 -13.87
CA PHE A 115 1.31 17.91 -13.95
C PHE A 115 -0.15 17.47 -14.13
N MET A 116 -1.12 18.39 -14.00
CA MET A 116 -2.53 18.03 -14.21
C MET A 116 -2.82 17.76 -15.69
N ASP A 117 -2.12 18.45 -16.60
CA ASP A 117 -2.30 18.29 -18.06
C ASP A 117 -1.61 17.05 -18.65
N THR A 118 -0.48 16.60 -18.10
CA THR A 118 0.24 15.39 -18.56
C THR A 118 -0.47 14.08 -18.20
N SER A 119 -1.36 14.10 -17.20
CA SER A 119 -2.16 12.95 -16.81
C SER A 119 -3.30 12.60 -17.79
N ASN A 120 -3.55 13.45 -18.80
CA ASN A 120 -4.60 13.25 -19.81
C ASN A 120 -4.21 12.29 -20.95
N CYS A 121 -3.24 11.39 -20.72
CA CYS A 121 -2.93 10.29 -21.62
C CYS A 121 -3.95 9.15 -21.43
N ASN A 122 -5.09 9.22 -22.11
CA ASN A 122 -5.99 8.12 -22.51
C ASN A 122 -6.12 6.90 -21.56
N LYS A 123 -6.27 7.12 -20.25
CA LYS A 123 -6.70 6.08 -19.32
C LYS A 123 -8.01 6.55 -18.69
N PRO A 124 -9.10 5.74 -18.71
CA PRO A 124 -10.36 6.12 -18.12
C PRO A 124 -10.17 6.23 -16.60
N THR A 125 -9.84 7.42 -16.15
CA THR A 125 -9.67 7.73 -14.74
C THR A 125 -11.05 8.09 -14.23
N VAL A 126 -11.67 7.17 -13.51
CA VAL A 126 -12.91 7.44 -12.77
C VAL A 126 -12.59 8.54 -11.75
N GLN A 127 -13.04 9.75 -12.02
CA GLN A 127 -12.96 10.86 -11.07
C GLN A 127 -14.05 10.65 -10.01
N LEU A 128 -13.65 10.07 -8.87
CA LEU A 128 -14.51 9.91 -7.71
C LEU A 128 -14.10 10.94 -6.64
N GLY A 129 -14.80 12.07 -6.60
CA GLY A 129 -14.70 13.08 -5.53
C GLY A 129 -13.48 13.99 -5.59
N GLU A 130 -13.70 15.28 -5.34
CA GLU A 130 -12.73 16.37 -5.52
C GLU A 130 -11.54 16.36 -4.52
N ASP A 131 -11.51 15.41 -3.58
CA ASP A 131 -10.45 15.30 -2.56
C ASP A 131 -9.72 13.93 -2.65
N THR A 132 -8.40 13.97 -2.88
CA THR A 132 -7.56 12.76 -2.87
C THR A 132 -7.26 12.35 -1.43
N LYS A 133 -7.43 11.06 -1.10
CA LYS A 133 -6.97 10.53 0.19
C LYS A 133 -5.57 9.95 0.08
N ILE A 134 -4.72 10.24 1.06
CA ILE A 134 -3.41 9.63 1.23
C ILE A 134 -3.24 9.21 2.67
N LEU A 135 -2.86 7.94 2.91
CA LEU A 135 -2.75 7.36 4.26
C LEU A 135 -4.00 7.57 5.14
N GLY A 136 -5.18 7.61 4.52
CA GLY A 136 -6.46 7.84 5.20
C GLY A 136 -6.80 9.31 5.52
N GLN A 137 -5.93 10.27 5.18
CA GLN A 137 -6.15 11.70 5.33
C GLN A 137 -6.54 12.33 3.99
N LEU A 138 -7.40 13.35 4.00
CA LEU A 138 -7.70 14.11 2.77
C LEU A 138 -6.50 15.02 2.48
N TRP A 139 -6.09 15.09 1.23
CA TRP A 139 -5.03 15.97 0.75
C TRP A 139 -5.57 16.86 -0.35
N ASP A 140 -5.60 18.16 -0.07
CA ASP A 140 -5.83 19.18 -1.09
C ASP A 140 -4.50 19.42 -1.81
N THR A 141 -4.39 18.88 -3.00
CA THR A 141 -3.18 19.00 -3.83
C THR A 141 -2.96 20.42 -4.32
N ARG A 142 -3.98 21.27 -4.44
CA ARG A 142 -3.82 22.63 -4.99
C ARG A 142 -3.14 23.57 -4.00
N HIS A 143 -3.45 23.40 -2.72
CA HIS A 143 -2.90 24.23 -1.64
C HIS A 143 -1.82 23.51 -0.84
N ASP A 144 -1.58 22.24 -1.14
CA ASP A 144 -0.69 21.35 -0.40
C ASP A 144 -1.03 21.25 1.10
N LEU A 145 -2.31 20.98 1.39
CA LEU A 145 -2.84 20.95 2.76
C LEU A 145 -3.55 19.63 3.06
N PHE A 146 -3.27 19.05 4.22
CA PHE A 146 -4.08 17.96 4.76
C PHE A 146 -5.36 18.49 5.38
N ARG A 147 -6.47 17.81 5.11
CA ARG A 147 -7.80 18.12 5.64
C ARG A 147 -8.37 16.92 6.38
N TYR A 148 -9.17 17.21 7.40
CA TYR A 148 -9.98 16.22 8.09
C TYR A 148 -11.38 16.80 8.31
N THR A 149 -12.40 15.97 8.12
CA THR A 149 -13.78 16.35 8.36
C THR A 149 -14.17 15.89 9.76
N VAL A 150 -14.57 16.82 10.62
CA VAL A 150 -15.15 16.51 11.93
C VAL A 150 -16.66 16.67 11.82
N CYS A 151 -17.42 15.61 12.10
CA CYS A 151 -18.84 15.77 12.37
C CYS A 151 -19.00 16.47 13.72
N ALA A 152 -19.54 17.68 13.71
CA ALA A 152 -19.92 18.35 14.95
C ALA A 152 -20.98 17.49 15.67
N ILE A 153 -20.67 17.08 16.90
CA ILE A 153 -21.64 16.44 17.78
C ILE A 153 -22.61 17.54 18.21
N SER A 154 -23.81 17.56 17.64
CA SER A 154 -24.90 18.35 18.20
C SER A 154 -25.25 17.76 19.57
N ASN A 155 -25.19 18.61 20.61
CA ASN A 155 -25.39 18.25 22.00
C ASN A 155 -26.59 17.32 22.21
N GLY A 156 -26.34 16.11 22.73
CA GLY A 156 -27.38 15.26 23.32
C GLY A 156 -27.31 13.76 23.00
N ARG A 157 -26.15 13.12 23.23
CA ARG A 157 -26.03 11.76 23.80
C ARG A 157 -24.57 11.30 23.77
N ASN A 158 -24.09 10.75 24.90
CA ASN A 158 -22.82 10.05 25.03
C ASN A 158 -22.74 8.96 23.96
N LEU A 159 -21.65 8.92 23.20
CA LEU A 159 -21.27 7.77 22.40
C LEU A 159 -19.80 7.48 22.67
N ASP A 160 -19.58 6.34 23.33
CA ASP A 160 -18.26 5.79 23.61
C ASP A 160 -17.49 5.62 22.31
N PHE A 161 -16.32 6.27 22.23
CA PHE A 161 -15.34 6.01 21.19
C PHE A 161 -14.73 4.61 21.40
N PHE A 162 -15.37 3.58 20.84
CA PHE A 162 -14.70 2.30 20.62
C PHE A 162 -14.09 2.27 19.22
N ARG A 163 -12.84 2.72 19.10
CA ARG A 163 -11.98 2.30 17.98
C ARG A 163 -11.39 0.95 18.36
N ARG A 164 -12.13 -0.13 18.10
CA ARG A 164 -11.63 -1.50 18.31
C ARG A 164 -10.57 -1.80 17.25
N THR A 165 -9.30 -1.65 17.63
CA THR A 165 -8.20 -2.36 17.00
C THR A 165 -8.32 -3.82 17.43
N GLU A 166 -8.83 -4.69 16.56
CA GLU A 166 -8.76 -6.13 16.78
C GLU A 166 -7.32 -6.59 16.48
N GLY A 167 -6.47 -6.48 17.49
CA GLY A 167 -5.31 -7.35 17.67
C GLY A 167 -5.72 -8.46 18.63
N ALA A 168 -5.54 -9.70 18.21
CA ALA A 168 -5.70 -10.88 19.04
C ALA A 168 -4.74 -10.81 20.23
N ASP A 169 -5.19 -11.28 21.40
CA ASP A 169 -4.40 -12.15 22.26
C ASP A 169 -5.34 -12.98 23.14
N CYS A 170 -5.20 -14.29 22.97
CA CYS A 170 -5.57 -15.30 23.95
C CYS A 170 -4.65 -15.16 25.16
N GLU A 171 -5.18 -15.26 26.39
CA GLU A 171 -4.81 -16.33 27.33
C GLU A 171 -5.30 -16.07 28.76
N SER A 172 -5.56 -17.20 29.42
CA SER A 172 -5.57 -17.43 30.87
C SER A 172 -6.90 -17.23 31.62
N GLU A 173 -7.76 -18.22 31.41
CA GLU A 173 -8.50 -18.92 32.46
C GLU A 173 -7.66 -19.10 33.74
N LYS A 174 -8.02 -18.39 34.82
CA LYS A 174 -7.67 -18.72 36.21
C LYS A 174 -8.81 -18.34 37.15
N ASP A 175 -9.37 -19.38 37.76
CA ASP A 175 -9.79 -19.48 39.16
C ASP A 175 -10.73 -18.43 39.75
N LYS A 176 -11.99 -18.84 39.96
CA LYS A 176 -12.72 -18.80 41.25
C LYS A 176 -14.21 -19.10 41.06
N VAL A 177 -14.69 -20.19 41.68
CA VAL A 177 -15.88 -20.30 42.59
C VAL A 177 -15.79 -21.75 43.14
N ARG A 178 -15.37 -21.95 44.39
CA ARG A 178 -16.20 -22.08 45.61
C ARG A 178 -17.10 -23.31 45.62
#